data_AF-A0A7C6FN18-F1
#
_entry.id   AF-A0A7C6FN18-F1
#
_cell.length_a   1.000
_cell.length_b   1.000
_cell.length_c   1.000
_cell.angle_alpha   90.00
_cell.angle_beta   90.00
_cell.angle_gamma   90.00
#
_symmetry.space_group_name_H-M   'P 1'
#
loop_
_entity.id
_entity.type
_entity.pdbx_description
1 polymer ?
#
loop_
_entity_poly.entity_id
_entity_poly.type
_entity_poly.pdbx_seq_one_letter_code
_entity_poly.pdbx_strand_id
1 'polypeptide(L)'
;MKCQYGCDGFGVGLCCPPFTPTPQEFREVLNDYQNGLLIHCQPDTSVTEIIRKLEREIFLSGYYKALGFGAGSCGLCEQCNLDGCLYPNEARPSMEACGIDVYATARQNSFPIEVLKDYSCKGNYYGLVLID
;
A
#
# COMPACT_ATOMS: atom_id res chain seq x y z
N MET A 1 9.49 -6.72 -10.29
CA MET A 1 9.95 -6.53 -11.69
C MET A 1 8.92 -5.88 -12.60
N LYS A 2 7.63 -6.26 -12.57
CA LYS A 2 6.61 -5.67 -13.47
C LYS A 2 6.59 -4.13 -13.47
N CYS A 3 6.73 -3.50 -12.30
CA CYS A 3 6.80 -2.04 -12.22
C CYS A 3 7.91 -1.44 -13.09
N GLN A 4 9.12 -2.00 -13.04
CA GLN A 4 10.29 -1.45 -13.74
C GLN A 4 10.18 -1.49 -15.27
N TYR A 5 9.43 -2.45 -15.83
CA TYR A 5 9.38 -2.67 -17.28
C TYR A 5 8.06 -2.25 -17.94
N GLY A 6 6.99 -2.06 -17.17
CA GLY A 6 5.67 -1.85 -17.75
C GLY A 6 4.71 -1.03 -16.90
N CYS A 7 5.20 -0.28 -15.92
CA CYS A 7 4.41 0.70 -15.19
C CYS A 7 4.98 2.10 -15.44
N ASP A 8 4.14 3.00 -15.92
CA ASP A 8 4.51 4.39 -16.18
C ASP A 8 4.81 5.18 -14.89
N GLY A 9 4.47 4.62 -13.71
CA GLY A 9 4.76 5.21 -12.40
C GLY A 9 6.13 4.85 -11.81
N PHE A 10 6.92 3.97 -12.44
CA PHE A 10 8.22 3.59 -11.91
C PHE A 10 9.19 4.78 -11.91
N GLY A 11 9.79 5.08 -10.76
CA GLY A 11 10.71 6.21 -10.59
C GLY A 11 10.03 7.60 -10.62
N VAL A 12 8.70 7.67 -10.74
CA VAL A 12 7.98 8.95 -10.85
C VAL A 12 7.63 9.56 -9.50
N GLY A 13 7.44 8.75 -8.45
CA GLY A 13 7.06 9.27 -7.14
C GLY A 13 7.61 8.48 -5.96
N LEU A 14 7.71 9.14 -4.81
CA LEU A 14 8.28 8.60 -3.58
C LEU A 14 7.53 7.39 -3.00
N CYS A 15 6.26 7.19 -3.41
CA CYS A 15 5.45 6.02 -3.05
C CYS A 15 5.59 4.85 -4.04
N CYS A 16 6.50 4.93 -5.00
CA CYS A 16 6.76 3.90 -5.99
C CYS A 16 8.24 3.49 -5.98
N PRO A 17 8.58 2.26 -6.42
CA PRO A 17 9.97 1.87 -6.63
C PRO A 17 10.66 2.81 -7.61
N PRO A 18 11.96 3.14 -7.41
CA PRO A 18 12.88 2.56 -6.42
C PRO A 18 12.90 3.29 -5.07
N PHE A 19 11.99 4.24 -4.82
CA PHE A 19 11.99 5.04 -3.59
C PHE A 19 11.30 4.35 -2.41
N THR A 20 10.48 3.33 -2.69
CA THR A 20 9.97 2.42 -1.68
C THR A 20 11.00 1.33 -1.36
N PRO A 21 10.94 0.72 -0.16
CA PRO A 21 11.83 -0.38 0.21
C PRO A 21 11.77 -1.53 -0.80
N THR A 22 12.92 -2.13 -1.06
CA THR A 22 13.01 -3.38 -1.80
C THR A 22 12.32 -4.52 -1.02
N PRO A 23 11.94 -5.62 -1.69
CA PRO A 23 11.36 -6.77 -0.99
C PRO A 23 12.28 -7.38 0.10
N GLN A 24 13.59 -7.16 0.01
CA GLN A 24 14.53 -7.61 1.05
C GLN A 24 14.50 -6.67 2.26
N GLU A 25 14.64 -5.36 2.05
CA GLU A 25 14.57 -4.36 3.11
C GLU A 25 13.21 -4.40 3.81
N PHE A 26 12.12 -4.55 3.05
CA PHE A 26 10.78 -4.61 3.63
C PHE A 26 10.55 -5.88 4.46
N ARG A 27 11.21 -6.99 4.12
CA ARG A 27 11.15 -8.22 4.94
C ARG A 27 11.78 -7.99 6.32
N GLU A 28 12.82 -7.17 6.42
CA GLU A 28 13.42 -6.81 7.71
C GLU A 28 12.44 -6.00 8.55
N VAL A 29 11.77 -5.01 7.93
CA VAL A 29 10.72 -4.22 8.60
C VAL A 29 9.57 -5.11 9.07
N LEU A 30 9.12 -6.08 8.26
CA LEU A 30 8.03 -6.99 8.62
C LEU A 30 8.33 -7.84 9.87
N ASN A 31 9.60 -8.14 10.16
CA ASN A 31 9.96 -8.92 11.35
C ASN A 31 9.70 -8.17 12.67
N ASP A 32 9.57 -6.84 12.61
CA ASP A 32 9.30 -5.99 13.76
C ASP A 32 7.81 -5.90 14.15
N TYR A 33 6.94 -6.57 13.38
CA TYR A 33 5.49 -6.58 13.56
C TYR A 33 4.95 -8.00 13.68
N GLN A 34 4.05 -8.23 14.64
CA GLN A 34 3.33 -9.48 14.85
C GLN A 34 1.88 -9.39 14.36
N ASN A 35 1.30 -8.20 14.39
CA ASN A 35 -0.10 -7.98 14.04
C ASN A 35 -0.23 -7.15 12.75
N GLY A 36 -1.27 -7.44 11.98
CA GLY A 36 -1.62 -6.70 10.79
C GLY A 36 -3.13 -6.69 10.56
N LEU A 37 -3.66 -5.54 10.15
CA LEU A 37 -5.04 -5.34 9.75
C LEU A 37 -5.12 -5.21 8.22
N LEU A 38 -5.59 -6.26 7.57
CA LEU A 38 -5.89 -6.26 6.13
C LEU A 38 -7.33 -5.80 5.91
N ILE A 39 -7.52 -4.76 5.10
CA ILE A 39 -8.85 -4.29 4.69
C ILE A 39 -9.13 -4.67 3.24
N HIS A 40 -10.38 -5.01 2.95
CA HIS A 40 -10.88 -5.25 1.60
C HIS A 40 -11.93 -4.19 1.26
N CYS A 41 -11.73 -3.52 0.13
CA CYS A 41 -12.61 -2.48 -0.34
C CYS A 41 -13.14 -2.77 -1.74
N GLN A 42 -14.36 -2.30 -1.99
CA GLN A 42 -14.97 -2.27 -3.31
C GLN A 42 -14.30 -1.21 -4.19
N PRO A 43 -14.51 -1.26 -5.53
CA PRO A 43 -14.12 -0.17 -6.42
C PRO A 43 -14.65 1.20 -5.94
N ASP A 44 -14.01 2.27 -6.40
CA ASP A 44 -14.33 3.67 -6.08
C ASP A 44 -14.13 4.08 -4.61
N THR A 45 -13.58 3.18 -3.79
CA THR A 45 -13.22 3.47 -2.40
C THR A 45 -11.80 4.01 -2.31
N SER A 46 -11.61 5.12 -1.59
CA SER A 46 -10.28 5.66 -1.28
C SER A 46 -9.58 4.83 -0.20
N VAL A 47 -9.00 3.68 -0.60
CA VAL A 47 -8.33 2.74 0.32
C VAL A 47 -7.21 3.44 1.09
N THR A 48 -6.40 4.24 0.40
CA THR A 48 -5.29 4.97 1.02
C THR A 48 -5.76 5.96 2.09
N GLU A 49 -6.91 6.62 1.88
CA GLU A 49 -7.47 7.51 2.90
C GLU A 49 -7.97 6.73 4.13
N ILE A 50 -8.61 5.58 3.92
CA ILE A 50 -9.06 4.70 5.01
C ILE A 50 -7.84 4.24 5.82
N ILE A 51 -6.80 3.76 5.14
CA ILE A 51 -5.56 3.30 5.77
C ILE A 51 -4.91 4.42 6.60
N ARG A 52 -4.80 5.63 6.04
CA ARG A 52 -4.25 6.79 6.77
C ARG A 52 -5.04 7.09 8.05
N LYS A 53 -6.37 7.02 7.99
CA LYS A 53 -7.24 7.25 9.16
C LYS A 53 -7.07 6.14 10.20
N LEU A 54 -7.10 4.88 9.77
CA LEU A 54 -6.91 3.71 10.63
C LEU A 54 -5.55 3.72 11.30
N GLU A 55 -4.47 3.95 10.56
CA GLU A 55 -3.12 4.04 11.10
C GLU A 55 -3.04 5.09 12.21
N ARG A 56 -3.62 6.29 11.98
CA ARG A 56 -3.67 7.35 12.99
C ARG A 56 -4.48 6.93 14.22
N GLU A 57 -5.64 6.31 14.04
CA GLU A 57 -6.49 5.86 15.15
C GLU A 57 -5.83 4.75 15.98
N ILE A 58 -5.19 3.79 15.31
CA ILE A 58 -4.42 2.71 15.94
C ILE A 58 -3.25 3.30 16.74
N PHE A 59 -2.48 4.20 16.14
CA PHE A 59 -1.37 4.89 16.82
C PHE A 59 -1.82 5.61 18.08
N LEU A 60 -2.91 6.39 17.99
CA LEU A 60 -3.48 7.12 19.12
C LEU A 60 -4.12 6.22 20.19
N SER A 61 -4.38 4.96 19.87
CA SER A 61 -4.90 3.96 20.81
C SER A 61 -3.79 3.29 21.63
N GLY A 62 -2.52 3.66 21.43
CA GLY A 62 -1.37 3.18 22.21
C GLY A 62 -0.46 2.18 21.49
N TYR A 63 -0.81 1.79 20.26
CA TYR A 63 0.04 0.96 19.40
C TYR A 63 1.07 1.84 18.69
N TYR A 64 2.20 2.09 19.35
CA TYR A 64 3.19 3.07 18.89
C TYR A 64 3.87 2.65 17.56
N LYS A 65 3.80 1.38 17.17
CA LYS A 65 4.15 0.91 15.84
C LYS A 65 2.88 0.73 15.02
N ALA A 66 2.58 1.73 14.18
CA ALA A 66 1.50 1.65 13.20
C ALA A 66 2.06 2.08 11.84
N LEU A 67 1.99 1.19 10.85
CA LEU A 67 2.51 1.47 9.50
C LEU A 67 1.50 1.05 8.43
N GLY A 68 0.95 2.04 7.73
CA GLY A 68 -0.09 1.85 6.73
C GLY A 68 0.43 1.75 5.29
N PHE A 69 -0.24 0.89 4.51
CA PHE A 69 -0.04 0.69 3.07
C PHE A 69 -1.38 0.80 2.36
N GLY A 70 -1.45 1.72 1.41
CA GLY A 70 -2.63 1.96 0.59
C GLY A 70 -2.77 0.99 -0.57
N ALA A 71 -3.58 1.39 -1.56
CA ALA A 71 -3.74 0.66 -2.82
C ALA A 71 -3.44 1.59 -4.00
N GLY A 72 -2.65 1.09 -4.96
CA GLY A 72 -2.30 1.83 -6.18
C GLY A 72 -1.32 2.98 -5.97
N SER A 73 -1.11 3.76 -7.04
CA SER A 73 -0.15 4.87 -7.04
C SER A 73 -0.65 6.08 -6.25
N CYS A 74 0.29 6.80 -5.61
CA CYS A 74 -0.02 8.09 -4.98
C CYS A 74 -0.36 9.15 -6.04
N GLY A 75 -1.45 9.89 -5.83
CA GLY A 75 -1.95 10.94 -6.73
C GLY A 75 -2.15 12.30 -6.06
N LEU A 76 -1.43 12.59 -4.96
CA LEU A 76 -1.62 13.82 -4.16
C LEU A 76 -1.04 15.09 -4.80
N CYS A 77 -0.15 14.94 -5.78
CA CYS A 77 0.51 16.02 -6.49
C CYS A 77 0.49 15.74 -7.99
N GLU A 78 0.48 16.80 -8.79
CA GLU A 78 0.57 16.68 -10.26
C GLU A 78 1.95 16.15 -10.68
N GLN A 79 3.01 16.65 -10.03
CA GLN A 79 4.37 16.15 -10.14
C GLN A 79 4.94 15.89 -8.74
N CYS A 80 5.54 14.71 -8.54
CA CYS A 80 6.11 14.34 -7.25
C CYS A 80 7.45 15.07 -7.01
N ASN A 81 7.58 15.69 -5.83
CA ASN A 81 8.86 16.22 -5.37
C ASN A 81 9.71 15.07 -4.81
N LEU A 82 10.75 14.67 -5.55
CA LEU A 82 11.63 13.56 -5.17
C LEU A 82 12.62 13.93 -4.06
N ASP A 83 12.81 15.22 -3.77
CA ASP A 83 13.64 15.67 -2.64
C ASP A 83 12.93 15.52 -1.29
N GLY A 84 11.59 15.40 -1.30
CA GLY A 84 10.79 15.22 -0.09
C GLY A 84 9.30 15.39 -0.36
N CYS A 85 8.49 14.51 0.24
CA CYS A 85 7.04 14.53 0.04
C CYS A 85 6.44 15.84 0.56
N LEU A 86 5.61 16.50 -0.25
CA LEU A 86 4.85 17.69 0.14
C LEU A 86 3.64 17.37 1.03
N TYR A 87 3.24 16.10 1.07
CA TYR A 87 2.08 15.59 1.82
C TYR A 87 2.44 14.35 2.66
N PRO A 88 3.41 14.47 3.59
CA PRO A 88 3.93 13.31 4.33
C PRO A 88 2.89 12.68 5.28
N ASN A 89 1.88 13.45 5.70
CA ASN A 89 0.82 12.98 6.59
C ASN A 89 -0.28 12.21 5.82
N GLU A 90 -0.35 12.36 4.51
CA GLU A 90 -1.37 11.81 3.63
C GLU A 90 -0.85 10.67 2.76
N ALA A 91 0.40 10.76 2.30
CA ALA A 91 0.99 9.80 1.38
C ALA A 91 1.22 8.45 2.06
N ARG A 92 0.72 7.36 1.45
CA ARG A 92 1.11 5.99 1.80
C ARG A 92 1.48 5.22 0.52
N PRO A 93 2.59 4.47 0.53
CA PRO A 93 2.88 3.55 -0.57
C PRO A 93 1.84 2.44 -0.60
N SER A 94 1.68 1.81 -1.75
CA SER A 94 0.86 0.60 -1.86
C SER A 94 1.60 -0.63 -1.36
N MET A 95 0.85 -1.69 -1.06
CA MET A 95 1.39 -2.99 -0.67
C MET A 95 2.40 -3.51 -1.71
N GLU A 96 2.05 -3.48 -2.99
CA GLU A 96 2.88 -3.96 -4.08
C GLU A 96 4.11 -3.08 -4.34
N ALA A 97 4.05 -1.78 -4.01
CA ALA A 97 5.20 -0.89 -4.10
C ALA A 97 6.30 -1.27 -3.08
N CYS A 98 5.92 -1.84 -1.94
CA CYS A 98 6.83 -2.36 -0.92
C CYS A 98 7.18 -3.86 -1.11
N GLY A 99 6.79 -4.45 -2.24
CA GLY A 99 7.13 -5.84 -2.57
C GLY A 99 6.23 -6.91 -1.96
N ILE A 100 5.07 -6.54 -1.39
CA ILE A 100 4.08 -7.49 -0.90
C ILE A 100 3.30 -8.10 -2.08
N ASP A 101 3.15 -9.42 -2.09
CA ASP A 101 2.28 -10.12 -3.04
C ASP A 101 0.82 -10.04 -2.58
N VAL A 102 0.10 -9.02 -3.08
CA VAL A 102 -1.30 -8.77 -2.72
C VAL A 102 -2.22 -9.95 -3.03
N TYR A 103 -1.98 -10.69 -4.12
CA TYR A 103 -2.79 -11.86 -4.47
C TYR A 103 -2.60 -12.99 -3.48
N ALA A 104 -1.34 -13.32 -3.16
CA ALA A 104 -1.03 -14.35 -2.19
C ALA A 104 -1.55 -13.97 -0.80
N THR A 105 -1.31 -12.72 -0.36
CA THR A 105 -1.77 -12.22 0.95
C THR A 105 -3.28 -12.28 1.09
N ALA A 106 -4.04 -11.80 0.10
CA ALA A 106 -5.51 -11.85 0.15
C ALA A 106 -6.03 -13.30 0.17
N ARG A 107 -5.50 -14.19 -0.68
CA ARG A 107 -5.91 -15.60 -0.73
C ARG A 107 -5.63 -16.34 0.57
N GLN A 108 -4.47 -16.11 1.19
CA GLN A 108 -4.10 -16.71 2.48
C GLN A 108 -5.03 -16.25 3.61
N ASN A 109 -5.66 -15.08 3.47
CA ASN A 109 -6.62 -14.53 4.43
C ASN A 109 -8.09 -14.71 3.98
N SER A 110 -8.35 -15.65 3.06
CA SER A 110 -9.70 -15.98 2.57
C SER A 110 -10.47 -14.80 1.94
N PHE A 111 -9.77 -13.79 1.44
CA PHE A 111 -10.37 -12.68 0.72
C PHE A 111 -10.47 -12.95 -0.79
N PRO A 112 -11.50 -12.40 -1.48
CA PRO A 112 -11.71 -12.62 -2.90
C PRO A 112 -10.75 -11.80 -3.76
N ILE A 113 -9.91 -12.46 -4.55
CA ILE A 113 -9.05 -11.76 -5.51
C ILE A 113 -8.84 -12.61 -6.76
N GLU A 114 -9.26 -12.08 -7.89
CA GLU A 114 -9.13 -12.75 -9.19
C GLU A 114 -8.62 -11.77 -10.24
N VAL A 115 -7.91 -12.33 -11.22
CA VAL A 115 -7.43 -11.56 -12.37
C VAL A 115 -8.64 -11.14 -13.21
N LEU A 116 -8.81 -9.83 -13.38
CA LEU A 116 -9.89 -9.26 -14.19
C LEU A 116 -9.67 -9.59 -15.67
N LYS A 117 -10.74 -10.01 -16.36
CA LYS A 117 -10.68 -10.41 -17.78
C LYS A 117 -10.94 -9.24 -18.73
N ASP A 118 -11.68 -8.24 -18.28
CA ASP A 118 -12.08 -7.06 -19.03
C ASP A 118 -12.53 -5.94 -18.08
N TYR A 119 -12.84 -4.77 -18.63
CA TYR A 119 -13.24 -3.58 -17.89
C TYR A 119 -14.63 -3.64 -17.24
N SER A 120 -15.44 -4.66 -17.53
CA SER A 120 -16.74 -4.87 -16.84
C SER A 120 -16.57 -5.56 -15.49
N CYS A 121 -15.42 -6.20 -15.25
CA CYS A 121 -15.12 -6.87 -14.00
C CYS A 121 -14.83 -5.86 -12.89
N LYS A 122 -15.39 -6.08 -11.69
CA LYS A 122 -15.08 -5.26 -10.51
C LYS A 122 -13.78 -5.71 -9.86
N GLY A 123 -12.87 -4.76 -9.67
CA GLY A 123 -11.62 -4.98 -8.95
C GLY A 123 -11.82 -5.19 -7.45
N ASN A 124 -10.86 -5.88 -6.82
CA ASN A 124 -10.74 -5.98 -5.37
C ASN A 124 -9.55 -5.16 -4.93
N TYR A 125 -9.75 -4.24 -3.98
CA TYR A 125 -8.70 -3.35 -3.51
C TYR A 125 -8.39 -3.65 -2.05
N TYR A 126 -7.10 -3.67 -1.73
CA TYR A 126 -6.60 -4.06 -0.42
C TYR A 126 -5.69 -3.00 0.14
N GLY A 127 -5.80 -2.78 1.44
CA GLY A 127 -4.86 -1.98 2.21
C GLY A 127 -4.45 -2.74 3.45
N LEU A 128 -3.28 -2.42 4.00
CA LEU A 128 -2.71 -3.09 5.16
C LEU A 128 -2.25 -2.06 6.19
N VAL A 129 -2.54 -2.28 7.47
CA VAL A 129 -1.86 -1.59 8.57
C VAL A 129 -1.11 -2.64 9.38
N LEU A 130 0.21 -2.52 9.50
CA LEU A 130 1.00 -3.29 10.46
C LEU A 130 0.90 -2.63 11.83
N ILE A 131 0.75 -3.41 12.89
CA ILE A 131 0.39 -2.95 14.24
C ILE A 131 1.25 -3.66 15.28
N ASP A 132 1.82 -2.91 16.24
CA ASP A 132 2.37 -3.39 17.53
C ASP A 132 2.64 -2.26 18.55
#